data_AF-A0A932M487-F1
#
_entry.id   AF-A0A932M487-F1
#
_cell.length_a   1.000
_cell.length_b   1.000
_cell.length_c   1.000
_cell.angle_alpha   90.00
_cell.angle_beta   90.00
_cell.angle_gamma   90.00
#
_symmetry.space_group_name_H-M   'P 1'
#
loop_
_entity.id
_entity.type
_entity.pdbx_description
1 polymer ?
#
loop_
_entity_poly.entity_id
_entity_poly.type
_entity_poly.pdbx_seq_one_letter_code
_entity_poly.pdbx_strand_id
1 'polypeptide(L)'
;MTAKPDPDDVDVFLVMHDTFDLGQVTGEARLVFDHPAAQAHFGASIFWLRQLAALPNEEAAVRGWQLKRDGTRRGVVEITEA
;
A
#
# COMPACT_ATOMS: atom_id res chain seq x y z
N MET A 1 -5.33 -4.75 -21.49
CA MET A 1 -4.40 -3.60 -21.41
C MET A 1 -5.24 -2.34 -21.37
N THR A 2 -5.09 -1.50 -20.34
CA THR A 2 -5.74 -0.18 -20.30
C THR A 2 -4.86 0.78 -21.11
N ALA A 3 -5.40 1.33 -22.20
CA ALA A 3 -4.70 2.24 -23.10
C ALA A 3 -4.61 3.67 -22.53
N LYS A 4 -4.25 3.82 -21.25
CA LYS A 4 -4.12 5.14 -20.61
C LYS A 4 -2.70 5.67 -20.84
N PRO A 5 -2.53 6.87 -21.42
CA PRO A 5 -1.22 7.39 -21.83
C PRO A 5 -0.29 7.79 -20.67
N ASP A 6 -0.84 7.98 -19.47
CA ASP A 6 -0.08 8.12 -18.22
C ASP A 6 -0.57 7.05 -17.23
N PRO A 7 0.27 6.08 -16.82
CA PRO A 7 -0.11 5.14 -15.77
C PRO A 7 0.00 5.86 -14.41
N ASP A 8 -1.03 6.62 -14.04
CA ASP A 8 -1.09 7.38 -12.77
C ASP A 8 -1.12 6.52 -11.49
N ASP A 9 -1.24 5.20 -11.60
CA ASP A 9 -1.75 4.37 -10.51
C ASP A 9 -0.61 3.61 -9.78
N VAL A 10 0.12 4.31 -8.90
CA VAL A 10 0.97 3.66 -7.89
C VAL A 10 0.08 3.24 -6.72
N ASP A 11 0.02 1.94 -6.44
CA ASP A 11 -0.53 1.43 -5.19
C ASP A 11 0.56 1.50 -4.10
N VAL A 12 0.27 2.17 -2.99
CA VAL A 12 1.16 2.25 -1.82
C VAL A 12 0.68 1.26 -0.77
N PHE A 13 1.58 0.41 -0.29
CA PHE A 13 1.32 -0.51 0.82
C PHE A 13 2.20 -0.11 2.00
N LEU A 14 1.57 0.25 3.12
CA LEU A 14 2.25 0.60 4.36
C LEU A 14 2.22 -0.58 5.32
N VAL A 15 3.40 -1.13 5.62
CA VAL A 15 3.56 -2.18 6.62
C VAL A 15 3.98 -1.53 7.93
N MET A 16 3.02 -1.44 8.86
CA MET A 16 3.21 -0.81 10.16
C MET A 16 3.67 -1.83 11.20
N HIS A 17 4.49 -1.38 12.15
CA HIS A 17 4.83 -2.20 13.32
C HIS A 17 3.56 -2.63 14.07
N ASP A 18 3.60 -3.79 14.72
CA ASP A 18 2.40 -4.35 15.38
C ASP A 18 1.88 -3.51 16.54
N THR A 19 2.70 -2.64 17.12
CA THR A 19 2.30 -1.69 18.16
C THR A 19 1.73 -0.37 17.61
N PHE A 20 1.71 -0.17 16.29
CA PHE A 20 1.20 1.05 15.67
C PHE A 20 -0.27 1.29 16.06
N ASP A 21 -0.59 2.46 16.61
CA ASP A 21 -1.96 2.82 16.98
C ASP A 21 -2.50 3.91 16.06
N LEU A 22 -3.39 3.52 15.15
CA LEU A 22 -4.09 4.46 14.28
C LEU A 22 -4.84 5.52 15.09
N GLY A 23 -5.31 5.23 16.31
CA GLY A 23 -5.98 6.20 17.18
C GLY A 23 -5.10 7.41 17.57
N GLN A 24 -3.78 7.26 17.54
CA GLN A 24 -2.83 8.35 17.82
C GLN A 24 -2.48 9.19 16.58
N VAL A 25 -2.85 8.74 15.38
CA VAL A 25 -2.57 9.49 14.14
C VAL A 25 -3.59 10.61 14.00
N THR A 26 -3.09 11.84 13.93
CA THR A 26 -3.88 13.06 13.87
C THR A 26 -3.57 13.88 12.62
N GLY A 27 -4.44 14.85 12.33
CA GLY A 27 -4.29 15.74 11.18
C GLY A 27 -4.39 15.03 9.84
N GLU A 28 -3.76 15.62 8.82
CA GLU A 28 -3.79 15.14 7.43
C GLU A 28 -3.21 13.73 7.26
N ALA A 29 -2.23 13.35 8.10
CA ALA A 29 -1.65 12.01 8.10
C ALA A 29 -2.68 10.90 8.35
N ARG A 30 -3.81 11.21 9.00
CA ARG A 30 -4.88 10.24 9.22
C ARG A 30 -5.55 9.79 7.92
N LEU A 31 -5.58 10.66 6.91
CA LEU A 31 -6.21 10.37 5.61
C LEU A 31 -5.50 9.23 4.88
N VAL A 32 -4.19 9.04 5.12
CA VAL A 32 -3.38 7.97 4.54
C VAL A 32 -3.89 6.58 4.94
N PHE A 33 -4.53 6.45 6.11
CA PHE A 33 -4.99 5.18 6.65
C PHE A 33 -6.46 4.85 6.33
N ASP A 34 -7.12 5.69 5.54
CA ASP A 34 -8.48 5.48 5.03
C ASP A 34 -8.43 5.51 3.49
N HIS A 35 -8.66 4.36 2.86
CA HIS A 35 -8.47 4.23 1.41
C HIS A 35 -9.33 5.21 0.58
N PRO A 36 -10.65 5.36 0.83
CA PRO A 36 -11.46 6.36 0.13
C PRO A 36 -10.96 7.79 0.34
N ALA A 37 -10.57 8.17 1.56
CA ALA A 37 -10.04 9.50 1.85
C ALA A 37 -8.69 9.75 1.19
N ALA A 38 -7.79 8.76 1.21
CA ALA A 38 -6.49 8.84 0.55
C ALA A 38 -6.63 9.03 -0.96
N GLN A 39 -7.54 8.27 -1.59
CA GLN A 39 -7.84 8.40 -3.01
C GLN A 39 -8.40 9.79 -3.33
N ALA A 40 -9.36 10.27 -2.54
CA ALA A 40 -10.01 11.56 -2.79
C ALA A 40 -9.08 12.76 -2.55
N HIS A 41 -8.17 12.66 -1.57
CA HIS A 41 -7.32 13.77 -1.14
C HIS A 41 -5.96 13.78 -1.82
N PHE A 42 -5.31 12.62 -1.97
CA PHE A 42 -3.97 12.50 -2.57
C PHE A 42 -3.97 11.97 -4.01
N GLY A 43 -5.10 11.46 -4.51
CA GLY A 43 -5.16 10.80 -5.83
C GLY A 43 -4.39 9.47 -5.88
N ALA A 44 -4.23 8.80 -4.73
CA ALA A 44 -3.46 7.56 -4.62
C ALA A 44 -4.22 6.45 -3.91
N SER A 45 -4.07 5.23 -4.41
CA SER A 45 -4.52 4.01 -3.74
C SER A 45 -3.54 3.64 -2.64
N ILE A 46 -3.88 3.98 -1.39
CA ILE A 46 -3.09 3.61 -0.21
C ILE A 46 -3.79 2.49 0.54
N PHE A 47 -3.03 1.45 0.85
CA PHE A 47 -3.41 0.33 1.71
C PHE A 47 -2.42 0.23 2.85
N TRP A 48 -2.86 -0.25 4.01
CA TRP A 48 -1.97 -0.47 5.14
C TRP A 48 -2.37 -1.72 5.91
N LEU A 49 -1.40 -2.25 6.62
CA LEU A 49 -1.56 -3.39 7.50
C LEU A 49 -0.52 -3.33 8.62
N ARG A 50 -0.76 -4.08 9.69
CA ARG A 50 0.30 -4.40 10.67
C ARG A 50 1.12 -5.58 10.17
N GLN A 51 2.38 -5.68 10.58
CA GLN A 51 3.29 -6.77 10.20
C GLN A 51 2.68 -8.16 10.43
N LEU A 52 2.01 -8.41 11.56
CA LEU A 52 1.34 -9.68 11.85
C LEU A 52 0.23 -10.05 10.86
N ALA A 53 -0.36 -9.07 10.16
CA ALA A 53 -1.37 -9.33 9.15
C ALA A 53 -0.77 -9.66 7.77
N ALA A 54 0.55 -9.49 7.58
CA ALA A 54 1.26 -9.85 6.36
C ALA A 54 1.55 -11.37 6.32
N LEU A 55 0.50 -12.19 6.29
CA LEU A 55 0.64 -13.65 6.36
C LEU A 55 1.10 -14.27 5.03
N PRO A 56 1.89 -15.36 5.07
CA PRO A 56 2.58 -15.93 6.22
C PRO A 56 3.80 -15.12 6.70
N ASN A 57 4.31 -14.23 5.85
CA ASN A 57 5.34 -13.24 6.14
C ASN A 57 5.28 -12.11 5.10
N GLU A 58 6.02 -11.04 5.36
CA GLU A 58 6.07 -9.86 4.49
C GLU A 58 6.52 -10.20 3.06
N GLU A 59 7.53 -11.04 2.89
CA GLU A 59 8.00 -11.45 1.56
C GLU A 59 6.89 -12.12 0.73
N ALA A 60 6.11 -13.00 1.35
CA ALA A 60 4.98 -13.66 0.70
C ALA A 60 3.84 -12.67 0.38
N ALA A 61 3.57 -11.71 1.26
CA ALA A 61 2.62 -10.64 1.00
C ALA A 61 3.04 -9.78 -0.21
N VAL A 62 4.32 -9.36 -0.26
CA VAL A 62 4.90 -8.61 -1.39
C VAL A 62 4.78 -9.39 -2.69
N ARG A 63 5.14 -10.69 -2.69
CA ARG A 63 4.97 -11.56 -3.86
C ARG A 63 3.51 -11.64 -4.31
N GLY A 64 2.58 -11.67 -3.37
CA GLY A 64 1.14 -11.59 -3.63
C GLY A 64 0.74 -10.28 -4.30
N TRP A 65 1.19 -9.13 -3.78
CA TRP A 65 0.92 -7.82 -4.37
C TRP A 65 1.58 -7.62 -5.72
N GLN A 66 2.66 -8.32 -6.02
CA GLN A 66 3.27 -8.31 -7.35
C GLN A 66 2.42 -9.02 -8.40
N LEU A 67 1.58 -9.99 -8.01
CA LEU A 67 0.85 -10.82 -8.95
C LEU A 67 -0.28 -10.03 -9.63
N LYS A 68 -0.20 -9.90 -10.95
CA LYS A 68 -1.27 -9.33 -11.79
C LYS A 68 -2.30 -10.41 -12.13
N ARG A 69 -3.49 -9.97 -12.56
CA ARG A 69 -4.59 -10.86 -13.00
C ARG A 69 -4.21 -11.79 -14.16
N ASP A 70 -3.24 -11.40 -14.98
CA ASP A 70 -2.72 -12.20 -16.10
C ASP A 70 -1.61 -13.18 -15.68
N GLY A 71 -1.31 -13.29 -14.38
CA GLY A 71 -0.26 -14.14 -13.84
C GLY A 71 1.16 -13.57 -13.95
N THR A 72 1.33 -12.40 -14.58
CA THR A 72 2.63 -11.71 -14.62
C THR A 72 2.90 -10.95 -13.32
N ARG A 73 4.13 -10.48 -13.12
CA ARG A 73 4.51 -9.72 -11.92
C ARG A 73 4.73 -8.24 -12.24
N ARG A 74 4.27 -7.34 -11.37
CA ARG A 74 4.69 -5.92 -11.35
C ARG A 74 5.93 -5.75 -10.47
N GLY A 75 6.68 -4.67 -10.70
CA GLY A 75 7.75 -4.27 -9.79
C GLY A 75 7.17 -3.73 -8.48
N VAL A 76 7.91 -3.89 -7.40
CA VAL A 76 7.66 -3.24 -6.11
C VAL A 76 8.97 -2.57 -5.72
N VAL A 77 8.88 -1.31 -5.30
CA VAL A 77 10.01 -0.58 -4.71
C VAL A 77 9.77 -0.56 -3.21
N GLU A 78 10.70 -1.13 -2.46
CA GLU A 78 10.70 -1.05 -1.00
C GLU A 78 11.40 0.26 -0.58
N ILE A 79 10.77 0.99 0.34
CA ILE A 79 11.35 2.20 0.94
C ILE A 79 11.64 1.87 2.40
N THR A 80 12.92 1.83 2.76
CA THR A 80 13.37 1.63 4.14
C THR A 80 13.93 2.93 4.70
N GLU A 81 14.01 3.03 6.02
CA GLU A 81 14.85 4.05 6.66
C GLU A 81 16.33 3.83 6.27
N ALA A 82 17.10 4.92 6.23
CA ALA A 82 18.51 4.92 5.85
C ALA A 82 19.44 4.60 7.03
#